data_AF-A0A496RF81-F1
#
_entry.id   AF-A0A496RF81-F1
#
_cell.length_a   1.000
_cell.length_b   1.000
_cell.length_c   1.000
_cell.angle_alpha   90.00
_cell.angle_beta   90.00
_cell.angle_gamma   90.00
#
_symmetry.space_group_name_H-M   'P 1'
#
loop_
_entity.id
_entity.type
_entity.pdbx_description
1 polymer ?
#
loop_
_entity_poly.entity_id
_entity_poly.type
_entity_poly.pdbx_seq_one_letter_code
_entity_poly.pdbx_strand_id
1 'polypeptide(L)'
;MNIYLFAFLAMVFWGLAPVFGKIGLTKVSPLIGLYVRTFVVAAILLVYGVLSGQIKNLTYVGRTDILYLAGEAVFASLLGHLAYFFALKSGAASRVVPFIAAYPLVTFLVGVSFLGEKLTLMKGAGAGLVVLGLLFLMR
;
A
#
# COMPACT_ATOMS: atom_id res chain seq x y z
N MET A 1 -19.18 -11.93 5.82
CA MET A 1 -18.32 -10.74 5.99
C MET A 1 -18.16 -10.08 4.63
N ASN A 2 -18.54 -8.81 4.45
CA ASN A 2 -18.59 -8.17 3.13
C ASN A 2 -17.20 -7.62 2.74
N ILE A 3 -16.56 -8.22 1.73
CA ILE A 3 -15.29 -7.78 1.15
C ILE A 3 -15.28 -6.28 0.81
N TYR A 4 -16.39 -5.77 0.29
CA TYR A 4 -16.49 -4.37 -0.14
C TYR A 4 -16.41 -3.39 1.05
N LEU A 5 -16.84 -3.81 2.25
CA LEU A 5 -16.74 -2.97 3.45
C LEU A 5 -15.26 -2.75 3.84
N PHE A 6 -14.46 -3.81 3.89
CA PHE A 6 -13.05 -3.68 4.23
C PHE A 6 -12.25 -2.97 3.13
N ALA A 7 -12.58 -3.23 1.85
CA ALA A 7 -11.97 -2.50 0.74
C ALA A 7 -12.30 -1.00 0.78
N PHE A 8 -13.53 -0.64 1.13
CA PHE A 8 -13.93 0.76 1.29
C PHE A 8 -13.20 1.44 2.46
N LEU A 9 -13.11 0.77 3.62
CA LEU A 9 -12.33 1.29 4.75
C LEU A 9 -10.86 1.48 4.38
N ALA A 10 -10.26 0.51 3.70
CA ALA A 10 -8.89 0.61 3.21
C ALA A 10 -8.71 1.81 2.28
N MET A 11 -9.62 2.02 1.32
CA MET A 11 -9.62 3.16 0.40
C MET A 11 -9.66 4.50 1.16
N VAL A 12 -10.55 4.63 2.15
CA VAL A 12 -10.67 5.86 2.96
C VAL A 12 -9.37 6.14 3.71
N PHE A 13 -8.83 5.15 4.44
CA PHE A 13 -7.61 5.35 5.21
C PHE A 13 -6.37 5.59 4.32
N TRP A 14 -6.29 4.91 3.17
CA TRP A 14 -5.23 5.17 2.18
C TRP A 14 -5.37 6.53 1.49
N GLY A 15 -6.57 7.10 1.41
CA GLY A 15 -6.79 8.48 0.94
C GLY A 15 -6.38 9.54 1.97
N LEU A 16 -6.57 9.27 3.26
CA LEU A 16 -6.21 10.20 4.34
C LEU A 16 -4.72 10.17 4.69
N ALA A 17 -4.09 8.99 4.70
CA ALA A 17 -2.69 8.80 5.10
C ALA A 17 -1.67 9.72 4.39
N PRO A 18 -1.76 10.00 3.07
CA PRO A 18 -0.85 10.90 2.39
C PRO A 18 -0.82 12.32 2.95
N VAL A 19 -1.94 12.82 3.51
CA VAL A 19 -2.00 14.15 4.11
C VAL A 19 -1.11 14.21 5.36
N PHE A 20 -1.26 13.23 6.26
CA PHE A 20 -0.41 13.11 7.45
C PHE A 20 1.06 12.87 7.08
N GLY A 21 1.32 12.02 6.09
CA GLY A 21 2.66 11.75 5.58
C GLY A 21 3.33 13.01 5.03
N LYS A 22 2.62 13.80 4.21
CA LYS A 22 3.13 15.04 3.64
C LYS A 22 3.48 16.06 4.73
N ILE A 23 2.59 16.25 5.69
CA ILE A 23 2.81 17.17 6.83
C ILE A 23 4.01 16.70 7.65
N GLY A 24 4.04 15.41 8.03
CA GLY A 24 5.12 14.83 8.83
C GLY A 24 6.50 14.92 8.18
N LEU A 25 6.58 14.83 6.85
CA LEU A 25 7.83 14.86 6.09
C LEU A 25 8.42 16.27 5.86
N THR A 26 7.74 17.34 6.31
CA THR A 26 8.17 18.73 6.09
C THR A 26 9.59 18.99 6.61
N LYS A 27 9.92 18.51 7.81
CA LYS A 27 11.20 18.78 8.49
C LYS A 27 12.10 17.55 8.64
N VAL A 28 11.66 16.37 8.23
CA VAL A 28 12.40 15.11 8.42
C VAL A 28 12.68 14.44 7.08
N SER A 29 13.75 13.65 6.99
CA SER A 29 14.03 12.89 5.77
C SER A 29 13.00 11.75 5.59
N PRO A 30 12.72 11.33 4.34
CA PRO A 30 11.83 10.20 4.04
C PRO A 30 12.17 8.93 4.81
N LEU A 31 13.46 8.61 4.96
CA LEU A 31 13.92 7.44 5.71
C LEU A 31 13.58 7.53 7.20
N ILE A 32 13.83 8.68 7.83
CA ILE A 32 13.46 8.90 9.24
C ILE A 32 11.94 8.86 9.42
N GLY A 33 11.19 9.48 8.51
CA GLY A 33 9.72 9.41 8.51
C GLY A 33 9.21 7.97 8.42
N LEU A 34 9.84 7.14 7.58
CA LEU A 34 9.52 5.72 7.45
C LEU A 34 9.83 4.95 8.74
N TYR A 35 10.97 5.19 9.39
CA TYR A 35 11.29 4.58 10.68
C TYR A 35 10.23 4.92 11.73
N VAL A 36 9.94 6.22 11.94
CA VAL A 36 8.96 6.66 12.95
C VAL A 36 7.60 6.02 12.70
N ARG A 37 7.10 6.07 11.46
CA ARG A 37 5.84 5.42 11.07
C ARG A 37 5.82 3.94 11.42
N THR A 38 6.87 3.19 11.04
CA THR A 38 6.93 1.74 11.22
C THR A 38 6.98 1.38 12.71
N PHE A 39 7.75 2.11 13.51
CA PHE A 39 7.80 1.91 14.96
C PHE A 39 6.45 2.17 15.64
N VAL A 40 5.77 3.26 15.28
CA VAL A 40 4.45 3.58 15.84
C VAL A 40 3.44 2.48 15.54
N VAL A 41 3.36 2.01 14.29
CA VAL A 41 2.45 0.93 13.90
C VAL A 41 2.82 -0.39 14.60
N ALA A 42 4.10 -0.75 14.64
CA ALA A 42 4.56 -1.97 15.30
C ALA A 42 4.20 -1.98 16.80
N ALA A 43 4.38 -0.85 17.50
CA ALA A 43 4.01 -0.72 18.91
C ALA A 43 2.50 -0.91 19.13
N ILE A 44 1.66 -0.26 18.29
CA ILE A 44 0.19 -0.40 18.38
C ILE A 44 -0.23 -1.85 18.12
N LEU A 45 0.32 -2.49 17.09
CA LEU A 45 0.00 -3.88 16.75
C LEU A 45 0.44 -4.85 17.85
N LEU A 46 1.60 -4.62 18.47
CA LEU A 46 2.08 -5.42 19.59
C LEU A 46 1.12 -5.31 20.78
N VAL A 47 0.75 -4.10 21.18
CA VAL A 47 -0.21 -3.87 22.28
C VAL A 47 -1.53 -4.54 21.99
N TYR A 48 -2.09 -4.33 20.79
CA TYR A 48 -3.34 -4.98 20.38
C TYR A 48 -3.21 -6.51 20.39
N GLY A 49 -2.11 -7.06 19.90
CA GLY A 49 -1.86 -8.50 19.88
C GLY A 49 -1.79 -9.11 21.27
N VAL A 50 -1.15 -8.41 22.22
CA VAL A 50 -1.09 -8.85 23.62
C VAL A 50 -2.47 -8.80 24.27
N LEU A 51 -3.20 -7.68 24.14
CA LEU A 51 -4.52 -7.50 24.74
C LEU A 51 -5.58 -8.44 24.16
N SER A 52 -5.51 -8.73 22.86
CA SER A 52 -6.41 -9.69 22.20
C SER A 52 -6.03 -11.16 22.44
N GLY A 53 -4.88 -11.42 23.08
CA GLY A 53 -4.34 -12.76 23.29
C GLY A 53 -3.95 -13.48 22.01
N GLN A 54 -3.85 -12.79 20.87
CA GLN A 54 -3.54 -13.39 19.57
C GLN A 54 -2.04 -13.63 19.34
N ILE A 55 -1.16 -13.02 20.13
CA ILE A 55 0.30 -13.24 20.01
C ILE A 55 0.68 -14.72 20.13
N LYS A 56 -0.07 -15.52 20.90
CA LYS A 56 0.14 -16.97 21.01
C LYS A 56 -0.04 -17.71 19.67
N ASN A 57 -0.83 -17.15 18.76
CA ASN A 57 -1.12 -17.72 17.45
C ASN A 57 0.03 -17.56 16.46
N LEU A 58 1.07 -16.77 16.79
CA LEU A 58 2.29 -16.69 15.98
C LEU A 58 2.99 -18.05 15.82
N THR A 59 2.73 -18.98 16.75
CA THR A 59 3.23 -20.36 16.67
C THR A 59 2.67 -21.16 15.50
N TYR A 60 1.53 -20.77 14.93
CA TYR A 60 0.92 -21.44 13.78
C TYR A 60 1.43 -20.93 12.42
N VAL A 61 2.25 -19.87 12.40
CA VAL A 61 2.73 -19.28 11.15
C VAL A 61 3.85 -20.15 10.58
N GLY A 62 3.62 -20.74 9.41
CA GLY A 62 4.58 -21.59 8.74
C GLY A 62 5.78 -20.81 8.19
N ARG A 63 6.90 -21.50 7.94
CA ARG A 63 8.09 -20.88 7.32
C ARG A 63 7.79 -20.24 5.96
N THR A 64 6.96 -20.91 5.17
CA THR A 64 6.54 -20.42 3.85
C THR A 64 5.68 -19.15 3.96
N ASP A 65 4.78 -19.08 4.95
CA ASP A 65 3.97 -17.89 5.20
C ASP A 65 4.87 -16.71 5.59
N ILE A 66 5.86 -16.95 6.47
CA ILE A 66 6.85 -15.93 6.85
C ILE A 66 7.60 -15.43 5.62
N LEU A 67 8.02 -16.31 4.71
CA LEU A 67 8.72 -15.90 3.49
C LEU A 67 7.87 -15.00 2.60
N TYR A 68 6.59 -15.35 2.36
CA TYR A 68 5.70 -14.52 1.56
C TYR A 68 5.37 -13.19 2.23
N LEU A 69 5.11 -13.19 3.55
CA LEU A 69 4.86 -11.98 4.33
C LEU A 69 6.10 -11.08 4.41
N ALA A 70 7.30 -11.66 4.53
CA ALA A 70 8.55 -10.90 4.49
C ALA A 70 8.79 -10.28 3.12
N GLY A 71 8.51 -11.03 2.04
CA GLY A 71 8.53 -10.49 0.68
C GLY A 71 7.59 -9.31 0.51
N GLU A 72 6.33 -9.47 0.94
CA GLU A 72 5.33 -8.38 0.94
C GLU A 72 5.84 -7.16 1.72
N ALA A 73 6.37 -7.37 2.93
CA ALA A 73 6.89 -6.28 3.76
C ALA A 73 8.07 -5.56 3.10
N VAL A 74 8.96 -6.28 2.40
CA VAL A 74 10.09 -5.68 1.67
C VAL A 74 9.58 -4.83 0.50
N PHE A 75 8.68 -5.35 -0.34
CA PHE A 75 8.21 -4.62 -1.51
C PHE A 75 7.26 -3.47 -1.16
N ALA A 76 6.28 -3.70 -0.28
CA ALA A 76 5.30 -2.70 0.10
C ALA A 76 5.86 -1.73 1.15
N SER A 77 6.42 -2.25 2.24
CA SER A 77 6.77 -1.45 3.40
C SER A 77 8.16 -0.84 3.39
N LEU A 78 9.16 -1.52 2.84
CA LEU A 78 10.51 -0.96 2.73
C LEU A 78 10.67 -0.20 1.42
N LEU A 79 10.68 -0.89 0.27
CA LEU A 79 10.99 -0.29 -1.01
C LEU A 79 9.89 0.67 -1.49
N GLY A 80 8.64 0.21 -1.48
CA GLY A 80 7.47 0.96 -1.93
C GLY A 80 7.23 2.22 -1.10
N HIS A 81 7.09 2.10 0.22
CA HIS A 81 6.88 3.27 1.06
C HIS A 81 8.08 4.23 1.10
N LEU A 82 9.32 3.75 0.97
CA LEU A 82 10.48 4.64 0.89
C LEU A 82 10.42 5.49 -0.38
N ALA A 83 10.25 4.86 -1.55
CA ALA A 83 10.09 5.57 -2.81
C ALA A 83 8.88 6.52 -2.80
N TYR A 84 7.76 6.07 -2.24
CA TYR A 84 6.58 6.89 -2.02
C TYR A 84 6.85 8.10 -1.15
N PHE A 85 7.57 7.96 -0.02
CA PHE A 85 7.87 9.09 0.86
C PHE A 85 8.83 10.09 0.22
N PHE A 86 9.77 9.63 -0.60
CA PHE A 86 10.57 10.54 -1.44
C PHE A 86 9.70 11.32 -2.42
N ALA A 87 8.81 10.64 -3.15
CA ALA A 87 7.90 11.30 -4.09
C ALA A 87 6.93 12.27 -3.38
N LEU A 88 6.34 11.84 -2.26
CA LEU A 88 5.39 12.63 -1.48
C LEU A 88 6.06 13.85 -0.86
N LYS A 89 7.30 13.74 -0.39
CA LYS A 89 8.05 14.88 0.14
C LYS A 89 8.29 15.93 -0.95
N SER A 90 8.75 15.49 -2.12
CA SER A 90 9.14 16.39 -3.23
C SER A 90 7.98 16.90 -4.07
N GLY A 91 6.85 16.18 -4.14
CA GLY A 91 5.70 16.49 -4.99
C GLY A 91 4.44 16.87 -4.22
N ALA A 92 3.44 17.42 -4.91
CA ALA A 92 2.12 17.65 -4.34
C ALA A 92 1.41 16.31 -4.11
N ALA A 93 0.77 16.13 -2.94
CA ALA A 93 0.02 14.91 -2.64
C ALA A 93 -1.08 14.64 -3.68
N SER A 94 -1.72 15.70 -4.20
CA SER A 94 -2.74 15.63 -5.26
C SER A 94 -2.23 15.06 -6.59
N ARG A 95 -0.91 15.05 -6.84
CA ARG A 95 -0.32 14.44 -8.04
C ARG A 95 0.30 13.08 -7.74
N VAL A 96 1.02 12.98 -6.62
CA VAL A 96 1.73 11.76 -6.23
C VAL A 96 0.75 10.62 -5.93
N VAL A 97 -0.36 10.90 -5.23
CA VAL A 97 -1.32 9.88 -4.81
C VAL A 97 -2.04 9.26 -6.01
N PRO A 98 -2.61 10.03 -6.95
CA PRO A 98 -3.16 9.45 -8.18
C PRO A 98 -2.12 8.69 -9.00
N PHE A 99 -0.88 9.18 -9.10
CA PHE A 99 0.17 8.47 -9.85
C PHE A 99 0.42 7.07 -9.27
N ILE A 100 0.53 6.96 -7.95
CA ILE A 100 0.75 5.67 -7.28
C ILE A 100 -0.48 4.78 -7.37
N ALA A 101 -1.69 5.35 -7.39
CA ALA A 101 -2.93 4.60 -7.59
C ALA A 101 -3.03 3.85 -8.93
N ALA A 102 -2.05 4.01 -9.83
CA ALA A 102 -1.87 3.18 -11.03
C ALA A 102 -1.35 1.76 -10.73
N TYR A 103 -0.90 1.44 -9.51
CA TYR A 103 -0.37 0.11 -9.17
C TYR A 103 -1.29 -1.08 -9.52
N PRO A 104 -2.64 -0.98 -9.53
CA PRO A 104 -3.49 -2.09 -9.98
C PRO A 104 -3.20 -2.52 -11.42
N LEU A 105 -2.69 -1.62 -12.25
CA LEU A 105 -2.23 -1.95 -13.61
C LEU A 105 -1.00 -2.86 -13.57
N VAL A 106 -0.08 -2.63 -12.64
CA VAL A 106 1.08 -3.51 -12.41
C VAL A 106 0.59 -4.87 -11.93
N THR A 107 -0.31 -4.92 -10.95
CA THR A 107 -0.91 -6.16 -10.46
C THR A 107 -1.61 -6.92 -11.59
N PHE A 108 -2.36 -6.22 -12.43
CA PHE A 108 -3.04 -6.79 -13.58
C PHE A 108 -2.05 -7.39 -14.60
N LEU A 109 -0.99 -6.66 -14.95
CA LEU A 109 0.05 -7.15 -15.87
C LEU A 109 0.77 -8.37 -15.30
N VAL A 110 1.11 -8.35 -14.01
CA VAL A 110 1.73 -9.49 -13.32
C VAL A 110 0.77 -10.67 -13.26
N GLY A 111 -0.52 -10.46 -12.99
CA GLY A 111 -1.54 -11.51 -12.97
C GLY A 111 -1.72 -12.18 -14.34
N VAL A 112 -1.76 -11.40 -15.42
CA VAL A 112 -1.81 -11.96 -16.78
C VAL A 112 -0.52 -12.71 -17.13
N SER A 113 0.65 -12.17 -16.76
CA SER A 113 1.95 -12.71 -17.18
C SER A 113 2.41 -13.93 -16.37
N PHE A 114 2.16 -13.94 -15.05
CA PHE A 114 2.69 -14.95 -14.13
C PHE A 114 1.62 -15.85 -13.52
N LEU A 115 0.38 -15.36 -13.35
CA LEU A 115 -0.72 -16.14 -12.76
C LEU A 115 -1.64 -16.76 -13.82
N GLY A 116 -1.38 -16.50 -15.11
CA GLY A 116 -2.17 -17.04 -16.22
C GLY A 116 -3.58 -16.45 -16.32
N GLU A 117 -3.81 -15.26 -15.76
CA GLU A 117 -5.12 -14.62 -15.84
C GLU A 117 -5.48 -14.28 -17.29
N LYS A 118 -6.73 -14.59 -17.69
CA LYS A 118 -7.22 -14.22 -19.02
C LYS A 118 -7.35 -12.70 -19.15
N LEU A 119 -6.69 -12.16 -20.16
CA LEU A 119 -6.93 -10.81 -20.66
C LEU A 119 -8.25 -10.80 -21.45
N THR A 120 -9.26 -10.11 -20.92
CA THR A 120 -10.53 -9.89 -21.63
C THR A 120 -10.60 -8.45 -22.13
N LEU A 121 -11.38 -8.22 -23.19
CA LEU A 121 -11.65 -6.86 -23.70
C LEU A 121 -12.16 -5.92 -22.61
N MET A 122 -13.02 -6.43 -21.71
CA MET A 122 -13.55 -5.66 -20.58
C MET A 122 -12.45 -5.27 -19.57
N LYS A 123 -11.54 -6.19 -19.21
CA LYS A 123 -10.43 -5.87 -18.31
C LYS A 123 -9.48 -4.85 -18.96
N GLY A 124 -9.20 -4.99 -20.26
CA GLY A 124 -8.38 -4.03 -21.02
C GLY A 124 -9.00 -2.64 -21.10
N ALA A 125 -10.30 -2.56 -21.40
CA ALA A 125 -11.04 -1.29 -21.42
C ALA A 125 -11.07 -0.62 -20.03
N GLY A 126 -11.32 -1.41 -18.98
CA GLY A 126 -11.27 -0.92 -17.59
C GLY A 126 -9.89 -0.37 -17.21
N ALA A 127 -8.82 -1.07 -17.57
CA ALA A 127 -7.45 -0.58 -17.38
C ALA A 127 -7.20 0.75 -18.10
N GLY A 128 -7.67 0.89 -19.35
CA GLY A 128 -7.59 2.15 -20.09
C GLY A 128 -8.35 3.30 -19.42
N LEU A 129 -9.56 3.05 -18.92
CA LEU A 129 -10.34 4.05 -18.19
C LEU A 129 -9.67 4.48 -16.88
N VAL A 130 -9.03 3.55 -16.16
CA VAL A 130 -8.23 3.87 -14.96
C VAL A 130 -7.09 4.81 -15.35
N VAL A 131 -6.31 4.49 -16.39
CA VAL A 131 -5.22 5.35 -16.86
C VAL A 131 -5.73 6.76 -17.20
N LEU A 132 -6.82 6.87 -17.96
CA LEU A 132 -7.41 8.16 -18.33
C LEU A 132 -7.86 8.97 -17.10
N GLY A 133 -8.54 8.32 -16.15
CA GLY A 133 -8.96 8.97 -14.90
C GLY A 133 -7.77 9.49 -14.09
N LEU A 134 -6.72 8.69 -13.95
CA LEU A 134 -5.49 9.09 -13.25
C LEU A 134 -4.79 10.26 -13.95
N LEU A 135 -4.73 10.28 -15.28
CA LEU A 135 -4.16 11.40 -16.04
C LEU A 135 -4.91 12.71 -15.80
N PHE A 136 -6.24 12.66 -15.68
CA PHE A 136 -7.03 13.86 -15.34
C PHE A 136 -6.81 14.33 -13.92
N LEU A 137 -6.68 13.42 -12.95
CA LEU A 137 -6.41 13.79 -11.55
C LEU A 137 -5.01 14.42 -11.34
N MET A 138 -4.05 14.10 -12.20
CA MET A 138 -2.66 14.58 -12.08
C MET A 138 -2.38 15.95 -12.71
N ARG A 139 -3.25 16.43 -13.58
CA ARG A 139 -3.11 17.74 -14.25
C ARG A 139 -3.49 18.86 -13.28
#